data_AF-A0A7V9V3C9-F1
#
_entry.id   AF-A0A7V9V3C9-F1
#
_cell.length_a   1.000
_cell.length_b   1.000
_cell.length_c   1.000
_cell.angle_alpha   90.00
_cell.angle_beta   90.00
_cell.angle_gamma   90.00
#
_symmetry.space_group_name_H-M   'P 1'
#
loop_
_entity.id
_entity.type
_entity.pdbx_description
1 polymer ?
#
loop_
_entity_poly.entity_id
_entity_poly.type
_entity_poly.pdbx_seq_one_letter_code
_entity_poly.pdbx_strand_id
1 'polypeptide(L)'
;MTKPIALPTVTLLEAQTGRVVAEWGENRFAMPHGLTLDGSDNVWLTDVALQQVYKFSHDGQLLLTLGERGVAGNDSMHFDRPTGVAVATSARPSSLLV
;
A
#
# COMPACT_ATOMS: atom_id res chain seq x y z
N MET A 1 4.24 -11.10 16.71
CA MET A 1 3.48 -10.52 15.57
C MET A 1 2.87 -9.21 16.01
N THR A 2 3.06 -8.14 15.23
CA THR A 2 2.50 -6.81 15.52
C THR A 2 1.00 -6.82 15.24
N LYS A 3 0.20 -6.36 16.20
CA LYS A 3 -1.26 -6.30 16.08
C LYS A 3 -1.63 -5.26 15.00
N PRO A 4 -2.56 -5.57 14.07
CA PRO A 4 -3.04 -4.58 13.12
C PRO A 4 -3.69 -3.36 13.80
N ILE A 5 -3.56 -2.20 13.16
CA ILE A 5 -4.20 -0.94 13.53
C ILE A 5 -5.70 -1.12 13.38
N ALA A 6 -6.46 -0.90 14.46
CA ALA A 6 -7.90 -1.15 14.47
C ALA A 6 -8.73 -0.04 13.78
N LEU A 7 -8.14 1.14 13.63
CA LEU A 7 -8.77 2.33 13.04
C LEU A 7 -8.50 2.42 11.54
N PRO A 8 -9.30 3.20 10.80
CA PRO A 8 -9.00 3.49 9.41
C PRO A 8 -7.59 4.06 9.31
N THR A 9 -6.86 3.61 8.29
CA THR A 9 -5.43 3.92 8.10
C THR A 9 -5.20 4.74 6.83
N VAL A 10 -6.18 4.73 5.91
CA VAL A 10 -6.17 5.55 4.71
C VAL A 10 -7.39 6.45 4.73
N THR A 11 -7.16 7.75 4.52
CA THR A 11 -8.19 8.79 4.53
C THR A 11 -8.13 9.53 3.20
N LEU A 12 -9.26 9.55 2.48
CA LEU A 12 -9.44 10.37 1.29
C LEU A 12 -9.99 11.74 1.71
N LEU A 13 -9.28 12.80 1.32
CA LEU A 13 -9.66 14.17 1.61
C LEU A 13 -10.08 14.90 0.34
N GLU A 14 -11.10 15.74 0.45
CA GLU A 14 -11.45 16.71 -0.56
C GLU A 14 -10.36 17.79 -0.63
N ALA A 15 -9.67 17.87 -1.77
CA ALA A 15 -8.45 18.68 -1.88
C ALA A 15 -8.65 20.17 -1.57
N GLN A 16 -9.84 20.73 -1.84
CA GLN A 16 -10.11 22.14 -1.65
C GLN A 16 -10.43 22.50 -0.19
N THR A 17 -11.01 21.58 0.57
CA THR A 17 -11.55 21.86 1.91
C THR A 17 -10.87 21.07 3.02
N GLY A 18 -10.14 20.00 2.68
CA GLY A 18 -9.62 19.04 3.65
C GLY A 18 -10.70 18.17 4.30
N ARG A 19 -11.96 18.22 3.81
CA ARG A 19 -13.04 17.40 4.35
C ARG A 19 -12.78 15.93 4.06
N VAL A 20 -13.01 15.07 5.06
CA VAL A 20 -12.99 13.62 4.87
C VAL A 20 -14.11 13.19 3.92
N VAL A 21 -13.73 12.50 2.85
CA VAL A 21 -14.61 11.92 1.84
C VAL A 21 -14.87 10.45 2.13
N ALA A 22 -13.81 9.71 2.45
CA ALA A 22 -13.86 8.29 2.76
C ALA A 22 -12.68 7.89 3.65
N GLU A 23 -12.87 6.82 4.42
CA GLU A 23 -11.85 6.23 5.26
C GLU A 23 -11.91 4.71 5.12
N TRP A 24 -10.75 4.05 5.13
CA TRP A 24 -10.66 2.60 5.05
C TRP A 24 -9.32 2.08 5.58
N GLY A 25 -9.18 0.75 5.66
CA GLY A 25 -7.93 0.07 6.02
C GLY A 25 -7.86 -0.42 7.46
N GLU A 26 -8.99 -0.41 8.16
CA GLU A 26 -9.14 -0.97 9.50
C GLU A 26 -8.66 -2.42 9.55
N ASN A 27 -7.90 -2.75 10.59
CA ASN A 27 -7.41 -4.09 10.90
C ASN A 27 -6.56 -4.74 9.80
N ARG A 28 -6.05 -3.95 8.82
CA ARG A 28 -5.21 -4.46 7.73
C ARG A 28 -3.72 -4.32 8.01
N PHE A 29 -3.30 -3.11 8.35
CA PHE A 29 -1.91 -2.71 8.43
C PHE A 29 -1.39 -2.77 9.86
N ALA A 30 -0.12 -3.10 10.03
CA ALA A 30 0.57 -3.09 11.31
C ALA A 30 1.60 -1.95 11.40
N MET A 31 2.31 -1.64 10.32
CA MET A 31 3.23 -0.51 10.23
C MET A 31 3.30 0.00 8.79
N PRO A 32 2.22 0.65 8.30
CA PRO A 32 2.19 1.22 6.95
C PRO A 32 3.27 2.31 6.83
N HIS A 33 3.89 2.42 5.66
CA HIS A 33 5.01 3.36 5.45
C HIS A 33 4.86 4.18 4.17
N GLY A 34 4.96 3.54 2.99
CA GLY A 34 4.82 4.22 1.71
C GLY A 34 3.39 4.20 1.18
N LEU A 35 2.96 5.28 0.52
CA LEU A 35 1.70 5.35 -0.23
C LEU A 35 1.91 6.10 -1.56
N THR A 36 1.51 5.49 -2.67
CA THR A 36 1.61 6.08 -4.03
C THR A 36 0.35 5.73 -4.83
N LEU A 37 -0.07 6.61 -5.74
CA LEU A 37 -1.15 6.33 -6.69
C LEU A 37 -0.58 5.92 -8.05
N ASP A 38 -1.22 4.96 -8.73
CA ASP A 38 -0.97 4.70 -10.16
C ASP A 38 -1.88 5.52 -11.08
N GLY A 39 -1.63 5.45 -12.39
CA GLY A 39 -2.41 6.19 -13.40
C GLY A 39 -3.86 5.73 -13.57
N SER A 40 -4.33 4.76 -12.77
CA SER A 40 -5.72 4.30 -12.73
C SER A 40 -6.33 4.50 -11.33
N ASP A 41 -5.79 5.44 -10.54
CA ASP A 41 -6.19 5.75 -9.17
C ASP A 41 -6.12 4.58 -8.20
N ASN A 42 -5.30 3.56 -8.47
CA ASN A 42 -5.07 2.52 -7.48
C ASN A 42 -4.04 2.97 -6.45
N VAL A 43 -4.28 2.62 -5.20
CA VAL A 43 -3.44 2.95 -4.05
C VAL A 43 -2.43 1.82 -3.82
N TRP A 44 -1.16 2.13 -3.99
CA TRP A 44 -0.05 1.25 -3.63
C TRP A 44 0.45 1.59 -2.24
N LEU A 45 0.53 0.61 -1.35
CA LEU A 45 0.90 0.80 0.05
C LEU A 45 1.93 -0.23 0.50
N THR A 46 2.97 0.21 1.22
CA THR A 46 3.92 -0.72 1.86
C THR A 46 3.67 -0.84 3.35
N ASP A 47 3.80 -2.04 3.89
CA ASP A 47 3.78 -2.29 5.34
C ASP A 47 5.08 -2.95 5.78
N VAL A 48 5.84 -2.20 6.56
CA VAL A 48 7.19 -2.58 7.00
C VAL A 48 7.15 -3.73 8.01
N ALA A 49 6.15 -3.77 8.89
CA ALA A 49 6.02 -4.84 9.87
C ALA A 49 5.52 -6.14 9.22
N LEU A 50 4.71 -6.01 8.16
CA LEU A 50 4.14 -7.16 7.46
C LEU A 50 5.01 -7.66 6.32
N GLN A 51 6.10 -6.97 5.95
CA GLN A 51 6.98 -7.37 4.85
C GLN A 51 6.23 -7.47 3.51
N GLN A 52 5.24 -6.60 3.32
CA GLN A 52 4.29 -6.70 2.21
C GLN A 52 4.07 -5.37 1.51
N VAL A 53 3.75 -5.46 0.23
CA VAL A 53 3.24 -4.36 -0.59
C VAL A 53 1.86 -4.73 -1.11
N TYR A 54 0.96 -3.77 -1.07
CA TYR A 54 -0.43 -3.94 -1.46
C TYR A 54 -0.78 -2.99 -2.60
N LYS A 55 -1.66 -3.44 -3.49
CA LYS A 55 -2.40 -2.59 -4.42
C LYS A 55 -3.87 -2.63 -4.03
N PHE A 56 -4.48 -1.47 -3.85
CA PHE A 56 -5.92 -1.32 -3.63
C PHE A 56 -6.54 -0.48 -4.74
N SER A 57 -7.82 -0.65 -5.00
CA SER A 57 -8.60 0.37 -5.72
C SER A 57 -8.74 1.63 -4.86
N HIS A 58 -9.16 2.75 -5.47
CA HIS A 58 -9.35 4.01 -4.75
C HIS A 58 -10.37 3.93 -3.59
N ASP A 59 -11.33 3.00 -3.66
CA ASP A 59 -12.34 2.71 -2.64
C ASP A 59 -11.91 1.64 -1.62
N GLY A 60 -10.66 1.19 -1.65
CA GLY A 60 -10.07 0.31 -0.63
C GLY A 60 -10.24 -1.19 -0.87
N GLN A 61 -10.69 -1.63 -2.05
CA GLN A 61 -10.72 -3.05 -2.39
C GLN A 61 -9.30 -3.55 -2.67
N LEU A 62 -8.91 -4.67 -2.07
CA LEU A 62 -7.59 -5.26 -2.27
C LEU A 62 -7.51 -5.91 -3.65
N LEU A 63 -6.56 -5.46 -4.48
CA LEU A 63 -6.34 -5.95 -5.85
C LEU A 63 -5.11 -6.84 -5.97
N LEU A 64 -4.06 -6.57 -5.18
CA LEU A 64 -2.81 -7.33 -5.21
C LEU A 64 -2.13 -7.32 -3.85
N THR A 65 -1.49 -8.43 -3.50
CA THR A 65 -0.51 -8.51 -2.41
C THR A 65 0.79 -9.07 -2.96
N LEU A 66 1.91 -8.43 -2.61
CA LEU A 66 3.27 -8.86 -2.89
C LEU A 66 4.00 -9.05 -1.55
N GLY A 67 4.90 -10.03 -1.48
CA GLY A 67 5.58 -10.39 -0.24
C GLY A 67 4.82 -11.42 0.60
N GLU A 68 5.55 -12.11 1.48
CA GLU A 68 4.99 -13.05 2.45
C GLU A 68 4.84 -12.38 3.82
N ARG A 69 3.66 -12.53 4.42
CA ARG A 69 3.28 -11.81 5.64
C ARG A 69 4.23 -12.13 6.80
N GLY A 70 5.01 -11.14 7.22
CA GLY A 70 5.92 -11.23 8.36
C GLY A 70 7.21 -11.99 8.07
N VAL A 71 7.49 -12.34 6.81
CA VAL A 71 8.72 -13.02 6.41
C VAL A 71 9.60 -12.05 5.64
N ALA A 72 10.72 -11.68 6.27
CA ALA A 72 11.72 -10.84 5.63
C ALA A 72 12.62 -11.68 4.73
N GLY A 73 13.05 -11.11 3.60
CA GLY A 73 13.98 -11.79 2.69
C GLY A 73 14.50 -10.88 1.58
N ASN A 74 15.47 -11.40 0.83
CA ASN A 74 16.15 -10.70 -0.26
C ASN A 74 16.09 -11.48 -1.59
N ASP A 75 15.09 -12.35 -1.73
CA ASP A 75 14.80 -13.09 -2.96
C ASP A 75 13.68 -12.42 -3.77
N SER A 76 13.19 -13.07 -4.83
CA SER A 76 12.16 -12.51 -5.70
C SER A 76 10.76 -12.49 -5.11
N MET A 77 10.54 -13.15 -3.98
CA MET A 77 9.21 -13.35 -3.37
C MET A 77 9.05 -12.59 -2.05
N HIS A 78 10.14 -12.21 -1.41
CA HIS A 78 10.15 -11.56 -0.10
C HIS A 78 10.65 -10.12 -0.18
N PHE A 79 10.17 -9.31 0.76
CA PHE A 79 10.72 -7.98 1.02
C PHE A 79 11.42 -7.98 2.37
N ASP A 80 12.35 -7.04 2.57
CA ASP A 80 12.88 -6.70 3.89
C ASP A 80 12.64 -5.21 4.12
N ARG A 81 11.54 -4.94 4.82
CA ARG A 81 11.08 -3.62 5.25
C ARG A 81 10.82 -2.68 4.06
N PRO A 82 9.86 -3.01 3.17
CA PRO A 82 9.59 -2.20 1.98
C PRO A 82 9.10 -0.80 2.38
N THR A 83 9.69 0.25 1.79
CA THR A 83 9.48 1.64 2.26
C THR A 83 8.69 2.51 1.30
N GLY A 84 8.70 2.23 0.00
CA GLY A 84 8.05 3.06 -1.01
C GLY A 84 7.69 2.24 -2.23
N VAL A 85 6.89 2.84 -3.11
CA VAL A 85 6.56 2.26 -4.41
C VAL A 85 6.57 3.38 -5.44
N ALA A 86 7.25 3.18 -6.56
CA ALA A 86 7.16 4.06 -7.72
C ALA A 86 6.56 3.28 -8.90
N VAL A 87 5.49 3.85 -9.47
CA VAL A 87 4.80 3.27 -10.62
C VAL A 87 5.18 4.05 -11.86
N ALA A 88 5.80 3.40 -12.83
CA ALA A 88 6.21 4.05 -14.06
C ALA A 88 4.98 4.38 -14.93
N THR A 89 4.92 5.62 -15.42
CA THR A 89 3.87 6.11 -16.34
C THR A 89 4.20 5.87 -17.81
N SER A 90 5.43 5.45 -18.12
CA SER A 90 5.93 5.32 -19.49
C SER A 90 5.48 4.03 -20.18
N ALA A 91 5.39 4.05 -21.51
CA ALA A 91 4.89 3.01 -22.42
C ALA A 91 5.60 1.63 -22.40
N ARG A 92 6.35 1.27 -21.35
CA ARG A 92 6.71 -0.13 -21.07
C ARG A 92 5.68 -0.69 -20.09
N PRO A 93 4.86 -1.67 -20.47
CA PRO A 93 3.82 -2.18 -19.59
C PRO A 93 4.45 -2.72 -18.30
N SER A 94 3.96 -2.22 -17.16
CA SER A 94 4.02 -2.92 -15.87
C SER A 94 5.35 -2.93 -15.12
N SER A 95 6.14 -1.84 -15.15
CA SER A 95 7.32 -1.73 -14.26
C SER A 95 6.97 -1.02 -12.95
N LEU A 96 7.16 -1.73 -11.84
CA LEU A 96 6.98 -1.28 -10.46
C LEU A 96 8.34 -1.31 -9.76
N LEU A 97 8.72 -0.23 -9.09
CA LEU A 97 9.87 -0.21 -8.19
C LEU A 97 9.35 -0.14 -6.76
N VAL A 98 9.89 -0.98 -5.88
CA VAL A 98 9.50 -1.13 -4.47
C VAL A 98 10.74 -1.05 -3.60
#